data_AF-A0AAV2VU55-F1
#
_entry.id   AF-A0AAV2VU55-F1
#
_cell.length_a   1.000
_cell.length_b   1.000
_cell.length_c   1.000
_cell.angle_alpha   90.00
_cell.angle_beta   90.00
_cell.angle_gamma   90.00
#
_symmetry.space_group_name_H-M   'P 1'
#
loop_
_entity.id
_entity.type
_entity.pdbx_description
1 polymer ?
#
loop_
_entity_poly.entity_id
_entity_poly.type
_entity_poly.pdbx_seq_one_letter_code
_entity_poly.pdbx_strand_id
1 'polypeptide(L)'
;MNKTTLALLIGASIVSVTSFASELNNLQGYYKSKASISHTAKKIQQNKVEFMNLDEALKTLSPGNSPQTLRSISDIANGKGQVYLDTYKKFNLSNKVCVVGKDGATIAFEANDGDTSCSFNAGKVSKAMAKSSKGLTFYQQFGTGSNAQYSIDRISADGSKLSSNFLFSFKGQLVGEVAIVNKALNSGLYTVEHYSNYGSADGDKYAYKAYQWTNEFSESSDATVNTFSQLSATNVPPYYWAATDTVKKVPVTSNAEHFTVSQVQQFQQPVSGGVAIKYNYSAADPGDLIAYIFNNENRLVGLSPDACTIKQIADGKSPVVWYKGWNRGTSCGSAGTNSEKVSSTTLLNDASKAIPVNTLQSSAKTAIEAVGNLSTSNSQMTDQQFNALKVEYESALKTFSNFNSLEFWK
;
A
#
# COMPACT_ATOMS: atom_id res chain seq x y z
N MET A 1 -9.62 -37.24 -34.00
CA MET A 1 -10.91 -37.52 -33.34
C MET A 1 -10.67 -37.37 -31.83
N ASN A 2 -10.84 -36.16 -31.29
CA ASN A 2 -12.05 -35.64 -30.65
C ASN A 2 -12.53 -36.48 -29.45
N LYS A 3 -12.45 -35.91 -28.23
CA LYS A 3 -13.60 -35.45 -27.44
C LYS A 3 -13.20 -34.81 -26.08
N THR A 4 -13.83 -33.65 -25.80
CA THR A 4 -14.31 -33.10 -24.49
C THR A 4 -13.25 -32.70 -23.44
N THR A 5 -13.02 -31.43 -23.05
CA THR A 5 -13.83 -30.30 -22.51
C THR A 5 -14.33 -30.49 -21.07
N LEU A 6 -14.07 -29.48 -20.22
CA LEU A 6 -14.49 -29.23 -18.81
C LEU A 6 -13.63 -29.96 -17.74
N ALA A 7 -13.15 -29.35 -16.64
CA ALA A 7 -13.68 -28.24 -15.85
C ALA A 7 -12.59 -27.51 -15.04
N LEU A 8 -12.86 -26.23 -14.76
CA LEU A 8 -12.41 -25.45 -13.59
C LEU A 8 -10.95 -25.67 -13.14
N LEU A 9 -10.02 -24.99 -13.79
CA LEU A 9 -8.71 -24.70 -13.21
C LEU A 9 -8.89 -23.72 -12.04
N ILE A 10 -9.16 -24.30 -10.87
CA ILE A 10 -8.81 -23.77 -9.56
C ILE A 10 -7.28 -23.62 -9.57
N GLY A 11 -6.84 -22.50 -10.10
CA GLY A 11 -5.44 -22.16 -10.28
C GLY A 11 -5.26 -20.65 -10.09
N ALA A 12 -5.88 -20.10 -9.06
CA ALA A 12 -5.70 -18.72 -8.64
C ALA A 12 -5.19 -18.69 -7.20
N SER A 13 -3.97 -18.19 -7.08
CA SER A 13 -3.48 -17.44 -5.92
C SER A 13 -2.98 -18.26 -4.73
N ILE A 14 -1.94 -19.05 -4.96
CA ILE A 14 -0.83 -19.07 -3.98
C ILE A 14 0.00 -17.82 -4.27
N VAL A 15 0.40 -17.10 -3.21
CA VAL A 15 1.02 -15.75 -3.19
C VAL A 15 0.03 -14.58 -3.26
N SER A 16 -0.72 -14.31 -2.18
CA SER A 16 -1.49 -13.06 -2.04
C SER A 16 -1.37 -12.39 -0.69
N VAL A 17 -0.29 -12.64 0.06
CA VAL A 17 -0.01 -11.92 1.32
C VAL A 17 1.18 -10.96 1.18
N THR A 18 2.05 -11.18 0.18
CA THR A 18 3.14 -10.28 -0.17
C THR A 18 2.80 -9.26 -1.26
N SER A 19 1.69 -9.46 -2.00
CA SER A 19 1.33 -8.61 -3.16
C SER A 19 0.70 -7.28 -2.76
N PHE A 20 -0.05 -7.19 -1.66
CA PHE A 20 -0.87 -6.01 -1.40
C PHE A 20 -0.12 -4.80 -0.83
N ALA A 21 0.95 -5.00 -0.04
CA ALA A 21 1.85 -3.91 0.35
C ALA A 21 2.63 -3.41 -0.88
N SER A 22 3.11 -4.33 -1.74
CA SER A 22 3.69 -3.95 -3.04
C SER A 22 2.71 -3.27 -4.00
N GLU A 23 1.40 -3.57 -3.90
CA GLU A 23 0.35 -2.94 -4.70
C GLU A 23 -0.01 -1.51 -4.25
N LEU A 24 0.36 -1.11 -3.02
CA LEU A 24 0.19 0.28 -2.57
C LEU A 24 1.40 1.15 -2.88
N ASN A 25 2.57 0.54 -3.16
CA ASN A 25 3.82 1.27 -3.33
C ASN A 25 3.82 2.21 -4.53
N ASN A 26 3.02 1.91 -5.55
CA ASN A 26 2.94 2.72 -6.76
C ASN A 26 1.79 3.74 -6.76
N LEU A 27 0.90 3.65 -5.76
CA LEU A 27 -0.11 4.67 -5.53
C LEU A 27 0.50 5.87 -4.82
N GLN A 28 -0.01 7.05 -5.13
CA GLN A 28 0.41 8.32 -4.57
C GLN A 28 -0.77 9.07 -3.97
N GLY A 29 -0.49 9.85 -2.91
CA GLY A 29 -1.40 10.82 -2.33
C GLY A 29 -2.78 10.24 -2.01
N TYR A 30 -3.84 10.88 -2.51
CA TYR A 30 -5.24 10.50 -2.25
C TYR A 30 -5.53 9.01 -2.45
N TYR A 31 -5.07 8.45 -3.57
CA TYR A 31 -5.40 7.09 -3.96
C TYR A 31 -4.74 6.06 -3.05
N LYS A 32 -3.52 6.34 -2.58
CA LYS A 32 -2.86 5.51 -1.57
C LYS A 32 -3.64 5.53 -0.27
N SER A 33 -4.05 6.71 0.23
CA SER A 33 -4.83 6.83 1.48
C SER A 33 -6.18 6.11 1.39
N LYS A 34 -6.92 6.27 0.29
CA LYS A 34 -8.18 5.58 0.02
C LYS A 34 -8.01 4.05 0.02
N ALA A 35 -7.00 3.57 -0.71
CA ALA A 35 -6.73 2.15 -0.80
C ALA A 35 -6.31 1.55 0.56
N SER A 36 -5.62 2.31 1.41
CA SER A 36 -5.25 1.89 2.77
C SER A 36 -6.44 1.63 3.68
N ILE A 37 -7.47 2.50 3.67
CA ILE A 37 -8.68 2.28 4.49
C ILE A 37 -9.37 0.97 4.09
N SER A 38 -9.57 0.77 2.79
CA SER A 38 -10.13 -0.46 2.24
C SER A 38 -9.26 -1.69 2.54
N HIS A 39 -7.94 -1.56 2.41
CA HIS A 39 -6.99 -2.63 2.70
C HIS A 39 -7.06 -3.05 4.17
N THR A 40 -7.01 -2.09 5.07
CA THR A 40 -7.05 -2.30 6.51
C THR A 40 -8.30 -3.07 6.93
N ALA A 41 -9.48 -2.73 6.40
CA ALA A 41 -10.72 -3.48 6.68
C ALA A 41 -10.64 -4.94 6.19
N LYS A 42 -10.12 -5.17 4.98
CA LYS A 42 -9.93 -6.52 4.42
C LYS A 42 -8.89 -7.32 5.20
N LYS A 43 -7.79 -6.68 5.59
CA LYS A 43 -6.68 -7.31 6.31
C LYS A 43 -7.11 -7.82 7.68
N ILE A 44 -7.96 -7.09 8.41
CA ILE A 44 -8.55 -7.60 9.67
C ILE A 44 -9.32 -8.91 9.42
N GLN A 45 -10.16 -8.96 8.38
CA GLN A 45 -10.96 -10.16 8.09
C GLN A 45 -10.08 -11.34 7.66
N GLN A 46 -9.01 -11.08 6.90
CA GLN A 46 -8.02 -12.09 6.58
C GLN A 46 -7.31 -12.60 7.85
N ASN A 47 -6.78 -11.70 8.68
CA ASN A 47 -6.01 -12.06 9.87
C ASN A 47 -6.86 -12.87 10.87
N LYS A 48 -8.17 -12.63 10.94
CA LYS A 48 -9.10 -13.45 11.74
C LYS A 48 -9.06 -14.93 11.38
N VAL A 49 -9.01 -15.27 10.08
CA VAL A 49 -8.95 -16.67 9.63
C VAL A 49 -7.51 -17.17 9.67
N GLU A 50 -6.58 -16.36 9.16
CA GLU A 50 -5.17 -16.74 9.04
C GLU A 50 -4.53 -17.00 10.40
N PHE A 51 -4.90 -16.29 11.47
CA PHE A 51 -4.31 -16.46 12.80
C PHE A 51 -5.24 -17.16 13.78
N MET A 52 -6.30 -17.83 13.31
CA MET A 52 -7.32 -18.37 14.21
C MET A 52 -6.80 -19.43 15.20
N ASN A 53 -5.78 -20.20 14.82
CA ASN A 53 -5.12 -21.19 15.70
C ASN A 53 -4.34 -20.49 16.82
N LEU A 54 -3.63 -19.41 16.51
CA LEU A 54 -2.89 -18.63 17.50
C LEU A 54 -3.83 -17.81 18.40
N ASP A 55 -4.92 -17.27 17.86
CA ASP A 55 -5.99 -16.65 18.66
C ASP A 55 -6.64 -17.65 19.62
N GLU A 56 -6.88 -18.89 19.16
CA GLU A 56 -7.39 -19.97 20.02
C GLU A 56 -6.38 -20.33 21.12
N ALA A 57 -5.09 -20.43 20.78
CA ALA A 57 -4.01 -20.70 21.73
C ALA A 57 -3.96 -19.64 22.83
N LEU A 58 -4.02 -18.35 22.45
CA LEU A 58 -4.03 -17.22 23.40
C LEU A 58 -5.25 -17.21 24.33
N LYS A 59 -6.35 -17.89 23.96
CA LYS A 59 -7.58 -17.98 24.76
C LYS A 59 -7.62 -19.19 25.67
N THR A 60 -7.03 -20.30 25.25
CA THR A 60 -7.26 -21.61 25.87
C THR A 60 -6.04 -22.19 26.56
N LEU A 61 -4.84 -21.73 26.21
CA LEU A 61 -3.59 -22.25 26.75
C LEU A 61 -2.92 -21.27 27.70
N SER A 62 -2.16 -21.82 28.65
CA SER A 62 -1.30 -21.03 29.53
C SER A 62 0.14 -21.00 28.99
N PRO A 63 0.91 -19.94 29.28
CA PRO A 63 2.32 -19.90 28.94
C PRO A 63 3.08 -21.12 29.48
N GLY A 64 3.97 -21.68 28.67
CA GLY A 64 4.73 -22.89 29.03
C GLY A 64 6.05 -23.02 28.27
N ASN A 65 6.87 -23.97 28.71
CA ASN A 65 8.23 -24.18 28.18
C ASN A 65 8.30 -25.21 27.05
N SER A 66 7.21 -25.89 26.71
CA SER A 66 7.15 -26.95 25.69
C SER A 66 5.96 -26.74 24.74
N PRO A 67 6.09 -27.17 23.47
CA PRO A 67 4.98 -27.05 22.51
C PRO A 67 3.73 -27.79 22.99
N GLN A 68 2.58 -27.16 22.76
CA GLN A 68 1.26 -27.67 23.12
C GLN A 68 0.47 -27.95 21.85
N THR A 69 -0.42 -28.95 21.90
CA THR A 69 -1.24 -29.33 20.75
C THR A 69 -2.67 -28.88 20.99
N LEU A 70 -3.18 -28.03 20.09
CA LEU A 70 -4.58 -27.65 20.05
C LEU A 70 -5.43 -28.80 19.49
N ARG A 71 -6.74 -28.71 19.69
CA ARG A 71 -7.72 -29.46 18.89
C ARG A 71 -7.49 -29.25 17.39
N SER A 72 -8.01 -30.14 16.56
CA SER A 72 -7.76 -30.08 15.12
C SER A 72 -8.17 -28.72 14.54
N ILE A 73 -7.44 -28.23 13.53
CA ILE A 73 -7.73 -26.94 12.88
C ILE A 73 -9.17 -26.92 12.33
N SER A 74 -9.66 -28.05 11.84
CA SER A 74 -11.04 -28.20 11.37
C SER A 74 -12.05 -27.96 12.49
N ASP A 75 -11.80 -28.47 13.69
CA ASP A 75 -12.70 -28.29 14.84
C ASP A 75 -12.70 -26.84 15.34
N ILE A 76 -11.53 -26.19 15.33
CA ILE A 76 -11.41 -24.75 15.64
C ILE A 76 -12.23 -23.95 14.63
N ALA A 77 -12.06 -24.21 13.33
CA ALA A 77 -12.77 -23.53 12.26
C ALA A 77 -14.29 -23.74 12.36
N ASN A 78 -14.72 -24.98 12.58
CA ASN A 78 -16.13 -25.33 12.76
C ASN A 78 -16.77 -24.51 13.90
N GLY A 79 -16.07 -24.39 15.03
CA GLY A 79 -16.52 -23.60 16.17
C GLY A 79 -16.63 -22.09 15.92
N LYS A 80 -16.04 -21.56 14.82
CA LYS A 80 -16.10 -20.14 14.45
C LYS A 80 -17.06 -19.85 13.28
N GLY A 81 -17.59 -20.88 12.62
CA GLY A 81 -18.64 -20.79 11.58
C GLY A 81 -18.17 -21.09 10.15
N GLN A 82 -19.13 -21.13 9.22
CA GLN A 82 -18.93 -21.64 7.86
C GLN A 82 -17.84 -20.91 7.06
N VAL A 83 -17.74 -19.58 7.19
CA VAL A 83 -16.72 -18.78 6.48
C VAL A 83 -15.30 -19.24 6.85
N TYR A 84 -15.06 -19.60 8.11
CA TYR A 84 -13.78 -20.13 8.56
C TYR A 84 -13.52 -21.51 7.96
N LEU A 85 -14.50 -22.41 8.01
CA LEU A 85 -14.42 -23.76 7.44
C LEU A 85 -14.06 -23.76 5.95
N ASP A 86 -14.67 -22.86 5.18
CA ASP A 86 -14.47 -22.77 3.73
C ASP A 86 -13.11 -22.14 3.36
N THR A 87 -12.52 -21.38 4.28
CA THR A 87 -11.36 -20.53 3.97
C THR A 87 -10.07 -21.03 4.62
N TYR A 88 -10.12 -21.69 5.78
CA TYR A 88 -8.91 -21.99 6.55
C TYR A 88 -7.92 -22.89 5.80
N LYS A 89 -8.42 -23.80 4.97
CA LYS A 89 -7.59 -24.74 4.19
C LYS A 89 -6.65 -24.04 3.20
N LYS A 90 -6.90 -22.76 2.92
CA LYS A 90 -6.03 -21.89 2.10
C LYS A 90 -4.76 -21.46 2.87
N PHE A 91 -4.75 -21.63 4.19
CA PHE A 91 -3.63 -21.31 5.06
C PHE A 91 -3.03 -22.59 5.62
N ASN A 92 -1.70 -22.73 5.55
CA ASN A 92 -0.98 -23.88 6.10
C ASN A 92 -0.83 -23.74 7.62
N LEU A 93 -1.94 -23.90 8.35
CA LEU A 93 -1.99 -23.67 9.79
C LEU A 93 -1.53 -24.90 10.59
N SER A 94 -0.73 -24.68 11.62
CA SER A 94 -0.31 -25.72 12.57
C SER A 94 -1.21 -25.76 13.81
N ASN A 95 -1.55 -26.96 14.28
CA ASN A 95 -2.18 -27.13 15.59
C ASN A 95 -1.15 -27.32 16.73
N LYS A 96 0.15 -27.46 16.39
CA LYS A 96 1.24 -27.40 17.38
C LYS A 96 1.69 -25.96 17.54
N VAL A 97 1.54 -25.45 18.76
CA VAL A 97 1.77 -24.05 19.09
C VAL A 97 2.57 -23.92 20.37
N CYS A 98 3.26 -22.81 20.51
CA CYS A 98 3.89 -22.37 21.73
C CYS A 98 3.19 -21.12 22.24
N VAL A 99 3.01 -21.02 23.57
CA VAL A 99 2.52 -19.81 24.24
C VAL A 99 3.53 -19.40 25.30
N VAL A 100 3.97 -18.15 25.28
CA VAL A 100 4.95 -17.60 26.22
C VAL A 100 4.53 -16.22 26.71
N GLY A 101 5.00 -15.82 27.89
CA GLY A 101 4.91 -14.43 28.36
C GLY A 101 6.22 -13.69 28.07
N LYS A 102 6.13 -12.46 27.57
CA LYS A 102 7.30 -11.60 27.31
C LYS A 102 6.93 -10.13 27.33
N ASP A 103 7.66 -9.33 28.11
CA ASP A 103 7.54 -7.86 28.17
C ASP A 103 6.09 -7.34 28.33
N GLY A 104 5.28 -8.01 29.16
CA GLY A 104 3.87 -7.63 29.39
C GLY A 104 2.89 -8.08 28.30
N ALA A 105 3.34 -8.84 27.31
CA ALA A 105 2.50 -9.49 26.30
C ALA A 105 2.46 -11.01 26.49
N THR A 106 1.35 -11.63 26.08
CA THR A 106 1.26 -13.07 25.84
C THR A 106 1.43 -13.32 24.35
N ILE A 107 2.39 -14.16 23.98
CA ILE A 107 2.75 -14.43 22.58
C ILE A 107 2.46 -15.90 22.29
N ALA A 108 1.66 -16.15 21.25
CA ALA A 108 1.48 -17.46 20.66
C ALA A 108 2.20 -17.54 19.31
N PHE A 109 2.84 -18.66 19.00
CA PHE A 109 3.49 -18.88 17.71
C PHE A 109 3.42 -20.35 17.30
N GLU A 110 3.51 -20.60 16.00
CA GLU A 110 3.54 -21.97 15.48
C GLU A 110 4.89 -22.62 15.80
N ALA A 111 4.85 -23.83 16.36
CA ALA A 111 6.06 -24.60 16.64
C ALA A 111 6.47 -25.39 15.38
N ASN A 112 7.76 -25.46 15.12
CA ASN A 112 8.28 -26.28 14.02
C ASN A 112 8.22 -27.77 14.39
N ASP A 113 8.22 -28.62 13.37
CA ASP A 113 8.32 -30.06 13.57
C ASP A 113 9.64 -30.41 14.26
N GLY A 114 9.54 -31.11 15.40
CA GLY A 114 10.69 -31.51 16.22
C GLY A 114 11.08 -30.52 17.31
N ASP A 115 10.43 -29.36 17.42
CA ASP A 115 10.66 -28.44 18.54
C ASP A 115 10.31 -29.14 19.87
N THR A 116 11.25 -29.08 20.83
CA THR A 116 11.07 -29.63 22.19
C THR A 116 10.90 -28.56 23.26
N SER A 117 11.13 -27.29 22.91
CA SER A 117 11.01 -26.16 23.83
C SER A 117 10.37 -24.94 23.17
N CYS A 118 9.65 -24.15 23.95
CA CYS A 118 9.08 -22.88 23.52
C CYS A 118 10.02 -21.74 23.87
N SER A 119 10.85 -21.34 22.90
CA SER A 119 11.67 -20.14 23.00
C SER A 119 11.36 -19.20 21.84
N PHE A 120 10.80 -18.04 22.17
CA PHE A 120 10.33 -17.11 21.16
C PHE A 120 11.47 -16.25 20.60
N ASN A 121 11.70 -16.39 19.29
CA ASN A 121 12.61 -15.56 18.50
C ASN A 121 11.92 -15.21 17.18
N ALA A 122 11.61 -13.92 16.98
CA ALA A 122 10.89 -13.45 15.80
C ALA A 122 11.58 -13.88 14.49
N GLY A 123 12.91 -13.82 14.39
CA GLY A 123 13.63 -14.22 13.17
C GLY A 123 13.73 -15.74 12.92
N LYS A 124 13.11 -16.56 13.76
CA LYS A 124 13.09 -18.04 13.63
C LYS A 124 11.68 -18.63 13.52
N VAL A 125 10.65 -17.84 13.81
CA VAL A 125 9.25 -18.31 13.73
C VAL A 125 8.64 -17.77 12.45
N SER A 126 7.90 -18.60 11.73
CA SER A 126 7.20 -18.19 10.52
C SER A 126 6.00 -17.30 10.84
N LYS A 127 5.37 -17.51 12.00
CA LYS A 127 4.09 -16.90 12.35
C LYS A 127 3.88 -16.80 13.84
N ALA A 128 3.43 -15.62 14.30
CA ALA A 128 3.16 -15.37 15.70
C ALA A 128 2.03 -14.35 15.88
N MET A 129 1.37 -14.40 17.04
CA MET A 129 0.37 -13.45 17.47
C MET A 129 0.68 -13.03 18.91
N ALA A 130 0.69 -11.74 19.19
CA ALA A 130 0.87 -11.21 20.53
C ALA A 130 -0.41 -10.49 20.99
N LYS A 131 -0.74 -10.65 22.27
CA LYS A 131 -1.81 -9.93 22.95
C LYS A 131 -1.23 -9.17 24.14
N SER A 132 -1.53 -7.88 24.21
CA SER A 132 -1.17 -7.01 25.33
C SER A 132 -2.34 -6.10 25.71
N SER A 133 -2.17 -5.25 26.73
CA SER A 133 -3.15 -4.21 27.06
C SER A 133 -3.35 -3.18 25.94
N LYS A 134 -2.38 -3.06 25.02
CA LYS A 134 -2.45 -2.14 23.88
C LYS A 134 -3.27 -2.69 22.71
N GLY A 135 -3.47 -4.01 22.64
CA GLY A 135 -4.24 -4.67 21.60
C GLY A 135 -3.62 -5.99 21.10
N LEU A 136 -3.81 -6.27 19.82
CA LEU A 136 -3.34 -7.47 19.14
C LEU A 136 -2.28 -7.13 18.10
N THR A 137 -1.24 -7.95 18.01
CA THR A 137 -0.23 -7.89 16.95
C THR A 137 -0.17 -9.23 16.24
N PHE A 138 -0.17 -9.20 14.90
CA PHE A 138 -0.01 -10.34 14.02
C PHE A 138 1.36 -10.22 13.34
N TYR A 139 2.12 -11.30 13.36
CA TYR A 139 3.46 -11.37 12.80
C TYR A 139 3.56 -12.53 11.82
N GLN A 140 4.14 -12.26 10.67
CA GLN A 140 4.44 -13.28 9.67
C GLN A 140 5.77 -13.00 9.01
N GLN A 141 6.56 -14.06 8.84
CA GLN A 141 7.79 -14.05 8.07
C GLN A 141 7.55 -14.79 6.75
N PHE A 142 8.04 -14.19 5.65
CA PHE A 142 8.12 -14.81 4.34
C PHE A 142 9.59 -15.00 3.96
N GLY A 143 9.92 -16.13 3.36
CA GLY A 143 11.30 -16.45 3.00
C GLY A 143 12.22 -16.60 4.21
N THR A 144 13.51 -16.75 3.94
CA THR A 144 14.55 -16.98 4.96
C THR A 144 15.83 -16.22 4.62
N GLY A 145 16.70 -16.04 5.63
CA GLY A 145 18.01 -15.41 5.45
C GLY A 145 17.91 -13.97 4.92
N SER A 146 18.71 -13.64 3.91
CA SER A 146 18.75 -12.31 3.28
C SER A 146 17.49 -11.93 2.53
N ASN A 147 16.66 -12.93 2.16
CA ASN A 147 15.42 -12.73 1.42
C ASN A 147 14.19 -12.68 2.33
N ALA A 148 14.40 -12.69 3.66
CA ALA A 148 13.32 -12.63 4.62
C ALA A 148 12.57 -11.29 4.55
N GLN A 149 11.25 -11.38 4.50
CA GLN A 149 10.32 -10.26 4.55
C GLN A 149 9.37 -10.48 5.72
N TYR A 150 8.90 -9.41 6.34
CA TYR A 150 8.13 -9.46 7.56
C TYR A 150 6.88 -8.59 7.43
N SER A 151 5.72 -9.17 7.71
CA SER A 151 4.46 -8.45 7.87
C SER A 151 4.14 -8.37 9.35
N ILE A 152 3.88 -7.16 9.85
CA ILE A 152 3.54 -6.90 11.24
C ILE A 152 2.30 -6.02 11.28
N ASP A 153 1.14 -6.63 11.53
CA ASP A 153 -0.12 -5.93 11.62
C ASP A 153 -0.51 -5.73 13.08
N ARG A 154 -1.07 -4.57 13.44
CA ARG A 154 -1.54 -4.29 14.79
C ARG A 154 -2.95 -3.75 14.77
N ILE A 155 -3.70 -4.14 15.79
CA ILE A 155 -5.05 -3.66 16.08
C ILE A 155 -5.04 -3.16 17.52
N SER A 156 -5.39 -1.90 17.74
CA SER A 156 -5.54 -1.37 19.10
C SER A 156 -6.64 -2.09 19.86
N ALA A 157 -6.59 -2.05 21.19
CA ALA A 157 -7.56 -2.75 22.05
C ALA A 157 -9.03 -2.32 21.78
N ASP A 158 -9.25 -1.06 21.41
CA ASP A 158 -10.56 -0.50 21.04
C ASP A 158 -10.91 -0.69 19.54
N GLY A 159 -9.99 -1.25 18.75
CA GLY A 159 -10.15 -1.47 17.31
C GLY A 159 -10.13 -0.20 16.45
N SER A 160 -9.87 0.98 17.03
CA SER A 160 -9.89 2.26 16.31
C SER A 160 -8.64 2.47 15.46
N LYS A 161 -7.49 1.98 15.91
CA LYS A 161 -6.19 2.13 15.26
C LYS A 161 -5.68 0.82 14.72
N LEU A 162 -5.31 0.85 13.44
CA LEU A 162 -4.82 -0.27 12.68
C LEU A 162 -3.49 0.12 12.04
N SER A 163 -2.47 -0.70 12.20
CA SER A 163 -1.19 -0.48 11.52
C SER A 163 -0.76 -1.72 10.76
N SER A 164 -0.08 -1.54 9.64
CA SER A 164 0.54 -2.60 8.86
C SER A 164 1.97 -2.18 8.56
N ASN A 165 2.94 -2.93 9.08
CA ASN A 165 4.35 -2.73 8.75
C ASN A 165 4.79 -3.85 7.80
N PHE A 166 5.52 -3.47 6.76
CA PHE A 166 6.18 -4.41 5.88
C PHE A 166 7.68 -4.11 5.90
N LEU A 167 8.49 -5.08 6.33
CA LEU A 167 9.93 -4.92 6.55
C LEU A 167 10.71 -5.98 5.78
N PHE A 168 11.93 -5.63 5.37
CA PHE A 168 12.89 -6.58 4.79
C PHE A 168 14.31 -6.17 5.14
N SER A 169 15.25 -7.11 4.98
CA SER A 169 16.66 -6.84 5.26
C SER A 169 17.32 -6.13 4.08
N PHE A 170 18.04 -5.06 4.38
CA PHE A 170 18.88 -4.33 3.44
C PHE A 170 20.15 -3.87 4.16
N LYS A 171 21.32 -4.32 3.67
CA LYS A 171 22.64 -4.02 4.26
C LYS A 171 22.71 -4.30 5.78
N GLY A 172 22.08 -5.39 6.23
CA GLY A 172 22.05 -5.79 7.63
C GLY A 172 21.11 -4.96 8.51
N GLN A 173 20.38 -4.01 7.94
CA GLN A 173 19.34 -3.24 8.63
C GLN A 173 17.96 -3.67 8.14
N LEU A 174 16.95 -3.48 8.99
CA LEU A 174 15.57 -3.61 8.56
C LEU A 174 15.10 -2.27 8.02
N VAL A 175 14.48 -2.33 6.86
CA VAL A 175 13.93 -1.20 6.11
C VAL A 175 12.55 -1.58 5.60
N GLY A 176 11.75 -0.61 5.19
CA GLY A 176 10.43 -0.87 4.63
C GLY A 176 9.46 0.26 4.91
N GLU A 177 8.21 -0.09 5.18
CA GLU A 177 7.12 0.86 5.35
C GLU A 177 6.17 0.50 6.49
N VAL A 178 5.47 1.51 6.97
CA VAL A 178 4.33 1.40 7.89
C VAL A 178 3.17 2.24 7.37
N ALA A 179 1.99 1.64 7.35
CA ALA A 179 0.73 2.32 7.16
C ALA A 179 -0.04 2.32 8.49
N ILE A 180 -0.65 3.45 8.84
CA ILE A 180 -1.54 3.58 9.98
C ILE A 180 -2.87 4.14 9.50
N VAL A 181 -3.95 3.51 9.93
CA VAL A 181 -5.31 3.99 9.74
C VAL A 181 -5.94 4.09 11.13
N ASN A 182 -6.29 5.30 11.52
CA ASN A 182 -6.99 5.59 12.77
C ASN A 182 -8.41 6.06 12.46
N LYS A 183 -9.42 5.35 12.94
CA LYS A 183 -10.82 5.70 12.78
C LYS A 183 -11.30 6.46 14.01
N ALA A 184 -11.69 7.71 13.82
CA ALA A 184 -12.38 8.49 14.86
C ALA A 184 -13.73 7.83 15.17
N LEU A 185 -13.87 7.28 16.39
CA LEU A 185 -15.03 6.48 16.80
C LEU A 185 -16.37 7.25 16.70
N ASN A 186 -16.32 8.58 16.88
CA ASN A 186 -17.52 9.42 16.95
C ASN A 186 -17.97 9.98 15.60
N SER A 187 -17.07 10.14 14.64
CA SER A 187 -17.37 10.75 13.33
C SER A 187 -17.25 9.77 12.15
N GLY A 188 -16.58 8.63 12.35
CA GLY A 188 -16.27 7.69 11.27
C GLY A 188 -15.18 8.17 10.31
N LEU A 189 -14.60 9.35 10.55
CA LEU A 189 -13.49 9.89 9.77
C LEU A 189 -12.18 9.19 10.08
N TYR A 190 -11.26 9.20 9.12
CA TYR A 190 -9.98 8.52 9.20
C TYR A 190 -8.82 9.51 9.24
N THR A 191 -7.84 9.24 10.10
CA THR A 191 -6.47 9.71 9.90
C THR A 191 -5.70 8.57 9.25
N VAL A 192 -5.04 8.85 8.12
CA VAL A 192 -4.22 7.86 7.41
C VAL A 192 -2.80 8.39 7.30
N GLU A 193 -1.84 7.59 7.74
CA GLU A 193 -0.42 7.91 7.73
C GLU A 193 0.35 6.79 7.03
N HIS A 194 1.36 7.17 6.27
CA HIS A 194 2.31 6.27 5.65
C HIS A 194 3.71 6.78 5.91
N TYR A 195 4.57 5.92 6.44
CA TYR A 195 5.99 6.21 6.57
C TYR A 195 6.79 5.13 5.87
N SER A 196 7.82 5.55 5.14
CA SER A 196 8.71 4.66 4.41
C SER A 196 10.15 5.04 4.70
N ASN A 197 11.00 4.03 4.89
CA ASN A 197 12.44 4.19 5.01
C ASN A 197 13.12 2.99 4.36
N TYR A 198 13.74 3.21 3.21
CA TYR A 198 14.41 2.18 2.40
C TYR A 198 15.93 2.15 2.58
N GLY A 199 16.43 2.80 3.65
CA GLY A 199 17.85 2.80 3.98
C GLY A 199 18.67 3.77 3.13
N SER A 200 19.97 3.52 3.07
CA SER A 200 20.94 4.35 2.35
C SER A 200 21.04 3.98 0.87
N ALA A 201 21.60 4.90 0.07
CA ALA A 201 21.85 4.66 -1.35
C ALA A 201 22.78 3.46 -1.56
N ASP A 202 22.63 2.78 -2.71
CA ASP A 202 23.39 1.58 -3.03
C ASP A 202 23.55 1.40 -4.54
N GLY A 203 24.72 1.77 -5.07
CA GLY A 203 24.96 1.83 -6.50
C GLY A 203 23.94 2.76 -7.15
N ASP A 204 23.09 2.19 -7.99
CA ASP A 204 22.01 2.88 -8.71
C ASP A 204 20.72 3.07 -7.88
N LYS A 205 20.64 2.53 -6.67
CA LYS A 205 19.47 2.67 -5.79
C LYS A 205 19.52 3.96 -4.99
N TYR A 206 18.40 4.67 -4.99
CA TYR A 206 18.21 5.86 -4.16
C TYR A 206 18.00 5.49 -2.69
N ALA A 207 18.61 6.26 -1.78
CA ALA A 207 18.10 6.36 -0.43
C ALA A 207 16.74 7.06 -0.49
N TYR A 208 15.76 6.50 0.19
CA TYR A 208 14.39 7.03 0.15
C TYR A 208 13.75 6.98 1.53
N LYS A 209 13.31 8.14 2.00
CA LYS A 209 12.43 8.28 3.15
C LYS A 209 11.24 9.13 2.78
N ALA A 210 10.06 8.74 3.21
CA ALA A 210 8.85 9.49 2.92
C ALA A 210 7.86 9.40 4.08
N TYR A 211 7.08 10.46 4.23
CA TYR A 211 5.93 10.55 5.10
C TYR A 211 4.75 11.12 4.31
N GLN A 212 3.65 10.39 4.27
CA GLN A 212 2.38 10.84 3.71
C GLN A 212 1.33 10.81 4.80
N TRP A 213 0.49 11.84 4.89
CA TRP A 213 -0.58 11.89 5.87
C TRP A 213 -1.80 12.62 5.35
N THR A 214 -2.95 12.25 5.90
CA THR A 214 -4.21 12.95 5.75
C THR A 214 -5.01 12.82 7.03
N ASN A 215 -5.72 13.89 7.39
CA ASN A 215 -6.53 13.98 8.59
C ASN A 215 -7.99 14.15 8.18
N GLU A 216 -8.90 13.67 9.03
CA GLU A 216 -10.36 13.83 8.83
C GLU A 216 -10.84 13.30 7.47
N PHE A 217 -10.18 12.26 6.97
CA PHE A 217 -10.45 11.68 5.66
C PHE A 217 -11.75 10.89 5.64
N SER A 218 -12.55 11.09 4.59
CA SER A 218 -13.64 10.22 4.19
C SER A 218 -13.56 9.95 2.69
N GLU A 219 -14.00 8.77 2.25
CA GLU A 219 -14.17 8.50 0.82
C GLU A 219 -15.28 9.35 0.17
N SER A 220 -16.07 10.05 0.98
CA SER A 220 -17.23 10.85 0.58
C SER A 220 -17.10 12.34 0.91
N SER A 221 -15.90 12.84 1.17
CA SER A 221 -15.66 14.26 1.46
C SER A 221 -14.46 14.79 0.70
N ASP A 222 -14.39 16.12 0.62
CA ASP A 222 -13.16 16.79 0.28
C ASP A 222 -12.06 16.36 1.27
N ALA A 223 -10.83 16.30 0.76
CA ALA A 223 -9.67 15.89 1.54
C ALA A 223 -8.42 16.61 1.04
N THR A 224 -7.45 16.74 1.95
CA THR A 224 -6.09 17.14 1.62
C THR A 224 -5.16 16.00 2.02
N VAL A 225 -4.35 15.52 1.08
CA VAL A 225 -3.33 14.52 1.35
C VAL A 225 -1.97 15.14 1.10
N ASN A 226 -1.12 15.13 2.12
CA ASN A 226 0.22 15.67 2.05
C ASN A 226 1.23 14.53 1.99
N THR A 227 2.29 14.73 1.22
CA THR A 227 3.43 13.83 1.13
C THR A 227 4.69 14.66 1.20
N PHE A 228 5.67 14.20 1.97
CA PHE A 228 7.00 14.79 2.02
C PHE A 228 8.02 13.68 2.02
N SER A 229 9.04 13.80 1.19
CA SER A 229 10.08 12.80 1.05
C SER A 229 11.46 13.42 0.92
N GLN A 230 12.45 12.62 1.28
CA GLN A 230 13.85 12.90 1.07
C GLN A 230 14.41 11.80 0.18
N LEU A 231 14.96 12.21 -0.96
CA LEU A 231 15.60 11.32 -1.93
C LEU A 231 17.09 11.65 -1.99
N SER A 232 17.94 10.63 -2.06
CA SER A 232 19.34 10.82 -2.42
C SER A 232 19.87 9.63 -3.21
N ALA A 233 20.89 9.83 -4.03
CA ALA A 233 21.55 8.76 -4.77
C ALA A 233 23.07 8.88 -4.60
N THR A 234 23.79 7.83 -5.01
CA THR A 234 25.25 7.89 -5.12
C THR A 234 25.64 9.06 -6.03
N ASN A 235 26.38 10.04 -5.51
CA ASN A 235 26.82 11.26 -6.21
C ASN A 235 25.74 12.27 -6.60
N VAL A 236 24.49 12.11 -6.15
CA VAL A 236 23.43 13.12 -6.32
C VAL A 236 23.14 13.74 -4.95
N PRO A 237 23.27 15.07 -4.80
CA PRO A 237 22.92 15.74 -3.55
C PRO A 237 21.48 15.37 -3.13
N PRO A 238 21.20 15.22 -1.83
CA PRO A 238 19.86 14.92 -1.38
C PRO A 238 18.89 16.05 -1.72
N TYR A 239 17.65 15.68 -2.08
CA TYR A 239 16.54 16.60 -2.34
C TYR A 239 15.37 16.28 -1.44
N TYR A 240 14.70 17.33 -1.00
CA TYR A 240 13.35 17.26 -0.46
C TYR A 240 12.33 17.37 -1.58
N TRP A 241 11.26 16.60 -1.44
CA TRP A 241 10.11 16.63 -2.33
C TRP A 241 8.83 16.64 -1.52
N ALA A 242 8.07 17.71 -1.64
CA ALA A 242 6.76 17.85 -1.04
C ALA A 242 5.68 17.80 -2.11
N ALA A 243 4.55 17.16 -1.80
CA ALA A 243 3.35 17.15 -2.61
C ALA A 243 2.11 17.34 -1.75
N THR A 244 1.12 18.04 -2.28
CA THR A 244 -0.22 18.17 -1.68
C THR A 244 -1.28 17.89 -2.73
N ASP A 245 -2.07 16.85 -2.49
CA ASP A 245 -3.26 16.51 -3.28
C ASP A 245 -4.48 17.16 -2.63
N THR A 246 -5.18 18.01 -3.37
CA THR A 246 -6.51 18.50 -3.00
C THR A 246 -7.55 17.65 -3.71
N VAL A 247 -8.54 17.15 -2.97
CA VAL A 247 -9.58 16.25 -3.46
C VAL A 247 -10.91 16.96 -3.39
N LYS A 248 -11.68 16.85 -4.47
CA LYS A 248 -13.02 17.44 -4.60
C LYS A 248 -14.03 16.44 -5.10
N LYS A 249 -15.26 16.66 -4.68
CA LYS A 249 -16.45 16.05 -5.28
C LYS A 249 -16.72 16.66 -6.65
N VAL A 250 -16.87 15.82 -7.67
CA VAL A 250 -17.29 16.23 -9.02
C VAL A 250 -18.41 15.34 -9.53
N PRO A 251 -19.39 15.89 -10.28
CA PRO A 251 -20.38 15.07 -10.96
C PRO A 251 -19.72 14.37 -12.16
N VAL A 252 -20.06 13.10 -12.40
CA VAL A 252 -19.73 12.39 -13.65
C VAL A 252 -20.94 11.58 -14.13
N THR A 253 -21.04 11.33 -15.43
CA THR A 253 -22.22 10.71 -16.05
C THR A 253 -22.44 9.28 -15.57
N SER A 254 -21.34 8.55 -15.28
CA SER A 254 -21.37 7.16 -14.82
C SER A 254 -21.66 7.03 -13.32
N ASN A 255 -21.54 8.11 -12.56
CA ASN A 255 -21.70 8.13 -11.11
C ASN A 255 -22.08 9.55 -10.69
N ALA A 256 -23.30 9.72 -10.18
CA ALA A 256 -23.84 11.02 -9.77
C ALA A 256 -22.84 11.83 -8.91
N GLU A 257 -21.94 11.15 -8.18
CA GLU A 257 -20.91 11.77 -7.37
C GLU A 257 -19.58 10.98 -7.43
N HIS A 258 -18.51 11.60 -7.93
CA HIS A 258 -17.16 11.04 -7.98
C HIS A 258 -16.17 11.94 -7.25
N PHE A 259 -15.40 11.39 -6.30
CA PHE A 259 -14.34 12.11 -5.62
C PHE A 259 -13.01 11.87 -6.33
N THR A 260 -12.37 12.95 -6.76
CA THR A 260 -11.11 12.90 -7.49
C THR A 260 -10.15 14.00 -7.02
N VAL A 261 -8.88 13.84 -7.39
CA VAL A 261 -7.87 14.86 -7.14
C VAL A 261 -8.12 16.05 -8.07
N SER A 262 -8.40 17.21 -7.49
CA SER A 262 -8.63 18.44 -8.25
C SER A 262 -7.34 19.17 -8.61
N GLN A 263 -6.34 19.02 -7.74
CA GLN A 263 -5.06 19.69 -7.88
C GLN A 263 -3.98 18.92 -7.13
N VAL A 264 -2.81 18.81 -7.74
CA VAL A 264 -1.58 18.33 -7.11
C VAL A 264 -0.60 19.49 -7.10
N GLN A 265 -0.08 19.90 -5.95
CA GLN A 265 0.98 20.91 -5.85
C GLN A 265 2.28 20.22 -5.47
N GLN A 266 3.38 20.48 -6.17
CA GLN A 266 4.67 19.85 -5.92
C GLN A 266 5.79 20.88 -5.74
N PHE A 267 6.69 20.58 -4.83
CA PHE A 267 7.83 21.43 -4.49
C PHE A 267 9.05 20.56 -4.25
N GLN A 268 10.09 20.77 -5.04
CA GLN A 268 11.41 20.14 -4.87
C GLN A 268 12.45 21.16 -4.43
N GLN A 269 13.31 20.79 -3.48
CA GLN A 269 14.39 21.64 -3.02
C GLN A 269 15.64 20.82 -2.64
N PRO A 270 16.86 21.22 -3.05
CA PRO A 270 18.08 20.62 -2.52
C PRO A 270 18.14 20.77 -0.99
N VAL A 271 18.54 19.71 -0.28
CA VAL A 271 18.67 19.76 1.19
C VAL A 271 19.73 20.76 1.63
N SER A 272 20.77 20.98 0.81
CA SER A 272 21.83 21.98 1.04
C SER A 272 21.35 23.44 0.90
N GLY A 273 20.10 23.66 0.51
CA GLY A 273 19.65 24.93 -0.04
C GLY A 273 20.06 25.09 -1.51
N GLY A 274 19.30 25.89 -2.25
CA GLY A 274 19.52 26.13 -3.68
C GLY A 274 18.22 26.44 -4.42
N VAL A 275 18.27 26.33 -5.75
CA VAL A 275 17.12 26.60 -6.64
C VAL A 275 16.02 25.57 -6.38
N ALA A 276 14.85 26.07 -6.00
CA ALA A 276 13.65 25.27 -5.83
C ALA A 276 12.93 25.09 -7.17
N ILE A 277 12.30 23.92 -7.36
CA ILE A 277 11.44 23.64 -8.50
C ILE A 277 10.02 23.46 -7.99
N LYS A 278 9.08 24.22 -8.55
CA LYS A 278 7.65 24.19 -8.20
C LYS A 278 6.85 23.93 -9.46
N TYR A 279 5.91 23.00 -9.35
CA TYR A 279 4.95 22.72 -10.42
C TYR A 279 3.70 22.09 -9.82
N ASN A 280 2.68 21.91 -10.65
CA ASN A 280 1.41 21.42 -10.21
C ASN A 280 0.69 20.73 -11.36
N TYR A 281 -0.25 19.84 -11.02
CA TYR A 281 -1.21 19.27 -11.96
C TYR A 281 -2.57 19.87 -11.61
N SER A 282 -3.26 20.47 -12.58
CA SER A 282 -4.58 21.06 -12.34
C SER A 282 -5.45 21.03 -13.60
N ALA A 283 -6.74 21.33 -13.45
CA ALA A 283 -7.65 21.40 -14.59
C ALA A 283 -7.33 22.53 -15.58
N ALA A 284 -6.47 23.49 -15.22
CA ALA A 284 -5.99 24.52 -16.14
C ALA A 284 -5.03 23.94 -17.21
N ASP A 285 -4.26 22.91 -16.85
CA ASP A 285 -3.46 22.09 -17.77
C ASP A 285 -3.78 20.60 -17.52
N PRO A 286 -4.88 20.10 -18.09
CA PRO A 286 -5.50 18.85 -17.65
C PRO A 286 -4.69 17.60 -18.00
N GLY A 287 -3.67 17.70 -18.87
CA GLY A 287 -2.95 16.53 -19.37
C GLY A 287 -2.33 15.70 -18.24
N ASP A 288 -1.51 16.33 -17.40
CA ASP A 288 -0.84 15.64 -16.31
C ASP A 288 -1.82 15.22 -15.20
N LEU A 289 -2.89 15.99 -14.97
CA LEU A 289 -3.90 15.65 -13.97
C LEU A 289 -4.70 14.39 -14.39
N ILE A 290 -5.10 14.30 -15.66
CA ILE A 290 -5.77 13.11 -16.22
C ILE A 290 -4.86 11.89 -16.08
N ALA A 291 -3.58 12.02 -16.43
CA ALA A 291 -2.61 10.94 -16.28
C ALA A 291 -2.43 10.54 -14.81
N TYR A 292 -2.30 11.50 -13.90
CA TYR A 292 -2.16 11.25 -12.47
C TYR A 292 -3.36 10.46 -11.92
N ILE A 293 -4.59 10.91 -12.20
CA ILE A 293 -5.83 10.25 -11.75
C ILE A 293 -5.91 8.83 -12.30
N PHE A 294 -5.87 8.69 -13.63
CA PHE A 294 -6.08 7.40 -14.29
C PHE A 294 -5.02 6.37 -13.90
N ASN A 295 -3.75 6.75 -13.85
CA ASN A 295 -2.67 5.83 -13.54
C ASN A 295 -2.74 5.34 -12.08
N ASN A 296 -3.09 6.22 -11.15
CA ASN A 296 -3.28 5.84 -9.75
C ASN A 296 -4.53 4.96 -9.58
N GLU A 297 -5.69 5.34 -10.12
CA GLU A 297 -6.92 4.53 -9.97
C GLU A 297 -6.76 3.09 -10.47
N ASN A 298 -5.95 2.90 -11.52
CA ASN A 298 -5.72 1.61 -12.14
C ASN A 298 -4.39 0.95 -11.72
N ARG A 299 -3.67 1.54 -10.77
CA ARG A 299 -2.38 1.03 -10.24
C ARG A 299 -1.34 0.73 -11.32
N LEU A 300 -1.32 1.56 -12.36
CA LEU A 300 -0.46 1.36 -13.52
C LEU A 300 0.98 1.78 -13.19
N VAL A 301 1.95 0.98 -13.65
CA VAL A 301 3.39 1.23 -13.48
C VAL A 301 4.14 1.14 -14.80
N GLY A 302 5.36 1.68 -14.82
CA GLY A 302 6.23 1.68 -15.99
C GLY A 302 5.99 2.90 -16.87
N LEU A 303 6.00 2.71 -18.20
CA LEU A 303 5.61 3.74 -19.18
C LEU A 303 4.09 3.93 -19.11
N SER A 304 3.61 4.52 -18.02
CA SER A 304 2.20 4.77 -17.75
C SER A 304 1.61 5.69 -18.82
N PRO A 305 0.35 5.47 -19.25
CA PRO A 305 -0.24 6.21 -20.35
C PRO A 305 -0.34 7.71 -20.04
N ASP A 306 0.02 8.51 -21.05
CA ASP A 306 -0.22 9.95 -21.11
C ASP A 306 -1.70 10.27 -21.40
N ALA A 307 -2.09 11.54 -21.27
CA ALA A 307 -3.48 11.97 -21.51
C ALA A 307 -4.00 11.58 -22.91
N CYS A 308 -3.15 11.65 -23.93
CA CYS A 308 -3.53 11.23 -25.28
C CYS A 308 -3.80 9.72 -25.37
N THR A 309 -2.98 8.90 -24.73
CA THR A 309 -3.14 7.45 -24.68
C THR A 309 -4.41 7.11 -23.90
N ILE A 310 -4.66 7.78 -22.79
CA ILE A 310 -5.91 7.65 -22.01
C ILE A 310 -7.13 8.01 -22.86
N LYS A 311 -7.03 9.07 -23.68
CA LYS A 311 -8.08 9.40 -24.66
C LYS A 311 -8.31 8.28 -25.67
N GLN A 312 -7.26 7.65 -26.21
CA GLN A 312 -7.40 6.49 -27.09
C GLN A 312 -8.12 5.32 -26.41
N ILE A 313 -7.82 5.06 -25.12
CA ILE A 313 -8.50 4.05 -24.31
C ILE A 313 -9.99 4.40 -24.15
N ALA A 314 -10.31 5.65 -23.81
CA ALA A 314 -11.68 6.14 -23.67
C ALA A 314 -12.47 6.00 -24.98
N ASP A 315 -11.83 6.29 -26.11
CA ASP A 315 -12.36 6.16 -27.47
C ASP A 315 -12.47 4.67 -27.93
N GLY A 316 -12.06 3.71 -27.08
CA GLY A 316 -12.18 2.27 -27.35
C GLY A 316 -11.11 1.71 -28.29
N LYS A 317 -10.01 2.42 -28.52
CA LYS A 317 -8.93 1.94 -29.38
C LYS A 317 -8.16 0.81 -28.71
N SER A 318 -7.87 -0.23 -29.49
CA SER A 318 -6.95 -1.32 -29.13
C SER A 318 -6.33 -1.87 -30.42
N PRO A 319 -4.99 -1.83 -30.59
CA PRO A 319 -4.01 -1.37 -29.61
C PRO A 319 -4.00 0.15 -29.46
N VAL A 320 -3.57 0.63 -28.30
CA VAL A 320 -3.25 2.04 -28.08
C VAL A 320 -1.79 2.32 -28.43
N VAL A 321 -1.50 3.58 -28.74
CA VAL A 321 -0.19 4.02 -29.21
C VAL A 321 0.34 5.15 -28.34
N TRP A 322 1.62 5.07 -27.96
CA TRP A 322 2.35 6.15 -27.31
C TRP A 322 3.81 6.21 -27.77
N TYR A 323 4.58 7.14 -27.23
CA TYR A 323 5.95 7.41 -27.64
C TYR A 323 6.86 7.44 -26.42
N LYS A 324 7.96 6.67 -26.43
CA LYS A 324 8.88 6.63 -25.28
C LYS A 324 9.53 7.99 -25.06
N GLY A 325 9.58 8.43 -23.80
CA GLY A 325 10.19 9.69 -23.40
C GLY A 325 9.41 10.94 -23.85
N TRP A 326 8.17 10.79 -24.33
CA TRP A 326 7.36 11.90 -24.83
C TRP A 326 5.92 11.80 -24.32
N ASN A 327 5.55 12.69 -23.40
CA ASN A 327 4.19 12.79 -22.88
C ASN A 327 3.36 13.72 -23.76
N ARG A 328 2.25 13.22 -24.31
CA ARG A 328 1.31 14.02 -25.09
C ARG A 328 0.13 14.44 -24.22
N GLY A 329 -0.15 15.75 -24.24
CA GLY A 329 -1.35 16.34 -23.64
C GLY A 329 -2.64 15.94 -24.36
N THR A 330 -3.74 16.54 -23.93
CA THR A 330 -5.11 16.24 -24.40
C THR A 330 -5.33 16.49 -25.89
N SER A 331 -4.55 17.38 -26.51
CA SER A 331 -4.59 17.66 -27.94
C SER A 331 -3.92 16.58 -28.81
N CYS A 332 -3.26 15.58 -28.20
CA CYS A 332 -2.56 14.52 -28.92
C CYS A 332 -1.54 15.06 -29.94
N GLY A 333 -0.77 16.08 -29.56
CA GLY A 333 0.23 16.72 -30.42
C GLY A 333 1.21 15.73 -31.07
N SER A 334 1.78 16.15 -32.20
CA SER A 334 2.74 15.35 -32.97
C SER A 334 3.93 14.91 -32.12
N ALA A 335 4.37 13.67 -32.33
CA ALA A 335 5.59 13.17 -31.69
C ALA A 335 6.82 13.89 -32.24
N GLY A 336 7.86 14.03 -31.41
CA GLY A 336 9.15 14.51 -31.87
C GLY A 336 9.78 13.58 -32.91
N THR A 337 10.64 14.12 -33.77
CA THR A 337 11.20 13.45 -34.95
C THR A 337 11.97 12.14 -34.65
N ASN A 338 12.31 11.87 -33.38
CA ASN A 338 13.07 10.69 -32.93
C ASN A 338 12.35 9.85 -31.87
N SER A 339 11.05 10.06 -31.63
CA SER A 339 10.36 9.35 -30.55
C SER A 339 10.02 7.91 -30.95
N GLU A 340 10.45 6.93 -30.15
CA GLU A 340 10.13 5.52 -30.38
C GLU A 340 8.63 5.25 -30.16
N LYS A 341 7.92 4.86 -31.22
CA LYS A 341 6.50 4.52 -31.17
C LYS A 341 6.30 3.14 -30.53
N VAL A 342 5.46 3.08 -29.51
CA VAL A 342 5.03 1.85 -28.84
C VAL A 342 3.55 1.61 -29.13
N SER A 343 3.17 0.36 -29.37
CA SER A 343 1.79 -0.06 -29.54
C SER A 343 1.50 -1.24 -28.64
N SER A 344 0.39 -1.20 -27.89
CA SER A 344 0.04 -2.28 -26.97
C SER A 344 -1.46 -2.46 -26.83
N THR A 345 -1.89 -3.71 -26.62
CA THR A 345 -3.25 -4.09 -26.23
C THR A 345 -3.39 -4.25 -24.71
N THR A 346 -2.27 -4.17 -23.96
CA THR A 346 -2.22 -4.33 -22.51
C THR A 346 -1.34 -3.27 -21.85
N LEU A 347 -1.68 -2.89 -20.63
CA LEU A 347 -0.83 -2.09 -19.75
C LEU A 347 -0.37 -2.95 -18.56
N LEU A 348 0.71 -2.54 -17.88
CA LEU A 348 1.20 -3.25 -16.71
C LEU A 348 0.80 -2.51 -15.44
N ASN A 349 0.34 -3.26 -14.45
CA ASN A 349 0.23 -2.75 -13.08
C ASN A 349 1.50 -3.06 -12.26
N ASP A 350 1.51 -2.52 -11.05
CA ASP A 350 2.49 -2.73 -10.00
C ASP A 350 2.87 -4.19 -9.69
N ALA A 351 1.96 -5.13 -9.86
CA ALA A 351 2.21 -6.56 -9.74
C ALA A 351 2.79 -7.20 -11.03
N SER A 352 3.23 -6.39 -11.99
CA SER A 352 3.62 -6.81 -13.34
C SER A 352 2.52 -7.59 -14.07
N LYS A 353 1.25 -7.39 -13.69
CA LYS A 353 0.11 -8.04 -14.30
C LYS A 353 -0.31 -7.25 -15.54
N ALA A 354 -0.47 -7.96 -16.65
CA ALA A 354 -1.06 -7.41 -17.87
C ALA A 354 -2.55 -7.13 -17.65
N ILE A 355 -2.94 -5.86 -17.80
CA ILE A 355 -4.32 -5.39 -17.80
C ILE A 355 -4.73 -5.11 -19.25
N PRO A 356 -5.76 -5.79 -19.78
CA PRO A 356 -6.30 -5.48 -21.10
C PRO A 356 -6.82 -4.05 -21.20
N VAL A 357 -6.38 -3.32 -22.23
CA VAL A 357 -6.75 -1.91 -22.42
C VAL A 357 -8.27 -1.70 -22.49
N ASN A 358 -8.99 -2.62 -23.12
CA ASN A 358 -10.44 -2.54 -23.22
C ASN A 358 -11.17 -2.57 -21.86
N THR A 359 -10.58 -3.19 -20.83
CA THR A 359 -11.16 -3.18 -19.47
C THR A 359 -11.03 -1.84 -18.76
N LEU A 360 -10.21 -0.93 -19.29
CA LEU A 360 -9.92 0.38 -18.70
C LEU A 360 -10.76 1.51 -19.30
N GLN A 361 -11.60 1.23 -20.31
CA GLN A 361 -12.36 2.25 -21.03
C GLN A 361 -13.24 3.11 -20.12
N SER A 362 -13.93 2.50 -19.16
CA SER A 362 -14.79 3.24 -18.23
C SER A 362 -14.00 4.16 -17.31
N SER A 363 -12.88 3.69 -16.73
CA SER A 363 -12.03 4.54 -15.89
C SER A 363 -11.39 5.68 -16.70
N ALA A 364 -10.99 5.43 -17.95
CA ALA A 364 -10.46 6.47 -18.83
C ALA A 364 -11.50 7.57 -19.11
N LYS A 365 -12.76 7.19 -19.39
CA LYS A 365 -13.86 8.14 -19.57
C LYS A 365 -14.12 8.95 -18.29
N THR A 366 -14.20 8.27 -17.15
CA THR A 366 -14.42 8.91 -15.85
C THR A 366 -13.33 9.92 -15.53
N ALA A 367 -12.04 9.58 -15.72
CA ALA A 367 -10.94 10.50 -15.43
C ALA A 367 -10.99 11.76 -16.32
N ILE A 368 -11.25 11.61 -17.62
CA ILE A 368 -11.37 12.73 -18.56
C ILE A 368 -12.56 13.63 -18.17
N GLU A 369 -13.71 13.03 -17.90
CA GLU A 369 -14.93 13.76 -17.54
C GLU A 369 -14.78 14.48 -16.20
N ALA A 370 -14.26 13.79 -15.18
CA ALA A 370 -14.02 14.35 -13.85
C ALA A 370 -13.13 15.59 -13.93
N VAL A 371 -12.04 15.53 -14.71
CA VAL A 371 -11.15 16.68 -14.90
C VAL A 371 -11.83 17.82 -15.67
N GLY A 372 -12.64 17.50 -16.68
CA GLY A 372 -13.42 18.50 -17.42
C GLY A 372 -14.44 19.26 -16.56
N ASN A 373 -14.90 18.66 -15.47
CA ASN A 373 -15.88 19.24 -14.55
C ASN A 373 -15.26 20.01 -13.37
N LEU A 374 -13.93 20.09 -13.28
CA LEU A 374 -13.22 20.84 -12.25
C LEU A 374 -13.06 22.32 -12.61
N SER A 375 -12.98 23.18 -11.59
CA SER A 375 -12.57 24.57 -11.77
C SER A 375 -11.13 24.66 -12.26
N THR A 376 -10.84 25.56 -13.20
CA THR A 376 -9.51 25.77 -13.79
C THR A 376 -8.53 26.53 -12.87
N SER A 377 -8.56 26.25 -11.57
CA SER A 377 -7.60 26.83 -10.62
C SER A 377 -6.20 26.31 -10.91
N ASN A 378 -5.21 27.19 -10.79
CA ASN A 378 -3.80 26.86 -10.95
C ASN A 378 -3.01 27.59 -9.86
N SER A 379 -2.47 26.84 -8.91
CA SER A 379 -1.65 27.36 -7.83
C SER A 379 -0.49 26.43 -7.52
N GLN A 380 0.67 27.01 -7.27
CA GLN A 380 1.87 26.29 -6.85
C GLN A 380 1.98 26.31 -5.33
N MET A 381 2.74 25.35 -4.78
CA MET A 381 3.05 25.31 -3.36
C MET A 381 3.95 26.50 -2.97
N THR A 382 3.58 27.20 -1.90
CA THR A 382 4.39 28.30 -1.35
C THR A 382 5.54 27.77 -0.48
N ASP A 383 6.55 28.61 -0.22
CA ASP A 383 7.67 28.26 0.67
C ASP A 383 7.19 28.03 2.12
N GLN A 384 6.18 28.79 2.55
CA GLN A 384 5.55 28.60 3.86
C GLN A 384 4.88 27.23 3.97
N GLN A 385 4.12 26.83 2.95
CA GLN A 385 3.50 25.50 2.92
C GLN A 385 4.57 24.41 2.93
N PHE A 386 5.60 24.51 2.10
CA PHE A 386 6.71 23.55 2.08
C PHE A 386 7.38 23.41 3.45
N ASN A 387 7.70 24.52 4.11
CA ASN A 387 8.33 24.50 5.43
C ASN A 387 7.42 23.87 6.49
N ALA A 388 6.10 24.11 6.44
CA ALA A 388 5.16 23.44 7.33
C ALA A 388 5.13 21.93 7.12
N LEU A 389 5.09 21.46 5.87
CA LEU A 389 5.15 20.03 5.55
C LEU A 389 6.47 19.38 5.98
N LYS A 390 7.58 20.12 5.85
CA LYS A 390 8.90 19.65 6.31
C LYS A 390 8.93 19.43 7.81
N VAL A 391 8.35 20.33 8.61
CA VAL A 391 8.28 20.18 10.08
C VAL A 391 7.50 18.91 10.47
N GLU A 392 6.37 18.65 9.80
CA GLU A 392 5.60 17.42 10.02
C GLU A 392 6.40 16.16 9.67
N TYR A 393 7.13 16.17 8.55
CA TYR A 393 8.05 15.09 8.18
C TYR A 393 9.16 14.86 9.21
N GLU A 394 9.81 15.92 9.69
CA GLU A 394 10.87 15.81 10.69
C GLU A 394 10.34 15.30 12.04
N SER A 395 9.09 15.62 12.39
CA SER A 395 8.39 15.04 13.53
C SER A 395 8.15 13.55 13.33
N ALA A 396 7.65 13.15 12.15
CA ALA A 396 7.42 11.75 11.80
C ALA A 396 8.71 10.91 11.86
N LEU A 397 9.86 11.46 11.43
CA LEU A 397 11.16 10.77 11.56
C LEU A 397 11.48 10.33 13.00
N LYS A 398 11.07 11.13 13.99
CA LYS A 398 11.26 10.81 15.41
C LYS A 398 10.26 9.75 15.86
N THR A 399 8.99 9.94 15.54
CA THR A 399 7.88 9.03 15.89
C THR A 399 8.11 7.62 15.34
N PHE A 400 8.58 7.51 14.10
CA PHE A 400 8.80 6.23 13.41
C PHE A 400 10.24 5.74 13.49
N SER A 401 11.09 6.27 14.38
CA SER A 401 12.50 5.87 14.47
C SER A 401 12.74 4.36 14.69
N ASN A 402 11.78 3.65 15.29
CA ASN A 402 11.90 2.24 15.68
C ASN A 402 10.92 1.29 14.97
N PHE A 403 10.19 1.74 13.93
CA PHE A 403 9.18 0.89 13.27
C PHE A 403 9.78 -0.33 12.55
N ASN A 404 11.09 -0.28 12.28
CA ASN A 404 11.87 -1.30 11.60
C ASN A 404 12.45 -2.36 12.55
N SER A 405 11.79 -2.61 13.68
CA SER A 405 12.19 -3.64 14.64
C SER A 405 11.32 -4.89 14.50
N LEU A 406 11.92 -6.06 14.75
CA LEU A 406 11.18 -7.32 14.93
C LEU A 406 10.64 -7.51 16.34
N GLU A 407 10.81 -6.52 17.22
CA GLU A 407 10.22 -6.49 18.56
C GLU A 407 8.73 -6.14 18.53
N PHE A 408 7.96 -6.87 17.73
CA PHE A 408 6.56 -6.54 17.43
C PHE A 408 5.63 -6.65 18.64
N TRP A 409 6.05 -7.37 19.68
CA TRP A 409 5.29 -7.63 20.90
C TRP A 409 5.32 -6.45 21.89
N LYS A 410 6.24 -5.48 21.71
CA LYS A 410 6.42 -4.34 22.62
C LYS A 410 5.42 -3.21 22.41
#